data_AF-A0A9D9ZYQ2-F1
#
_entry.id   AF-A0A9D9ZYQ2-F1
#
_cell.length_a   1.000
_cell.length_b   1.000
_cell.length_c   1.000
_cell.angle_alpha   90.00
_cell.angle_beta   90.00
_cell.angle_gamma   90.00
#
_symmetry.space_group_name_H-M   'P 1'
#
loop_
_entity.id
_entity.type
_entity.pdbx_description
1 polymer ?
#
loop_
_entity_poly.entity_id
_entity_poly.type
_entity_poly.pdbx_seq_one_letter_code
_entity_poly.pdbx_strand_id
1 'polypeptide(L)'
;MKANQVTRPDWTIDQGWSSYSTADHATWKTLFERQSKLLPGRACDEFVQGMRDLPMVADEIPDFHKLNEVLLPRTGWQVVAVPGLVPDDVFFEHLANRRFPAGQFIRKPDELDYLEEPDVFHDVFGHVPMLMNPALADFIQAYGVGGLRAQKLGKLTNLARVYWYTVEFGLVKQADGLRIYGAGIASSHSESL
;
A
#
# COMPACT_ATOMS: atom_id res chain seq x y z
N MET A 1 -16.78 8.99 -17.88
CA MET A 1 -15.90 7.85 -18.23
C MET A 1 -14.47 8.34 -18.11
N LYS A 2 -13.66 7.82 -17.17
CA LYS A 2 -12.21 8.08 -17.18
C LYS A 2 -11.66 7.52 -18.50
N ALA A 3 -10.73 8.23 -19.13
CA ALA A 3 -10.22 7.89 -20.46
C ALA A 3 -9.79 6.41 -20.52
N ASN A 4 -9.99 5.75 -21.67
CA ASN A 4 -9.49 4.40 -21.92
C ASN A 4 -7.96 4.39 -21.77
N GLN A 5 -7.47 4.11 -20.56
CA GLN A 5 -6.06 3.90 -20.32
C GLN A 5 -5.66 2.56 -20.94
N VAL A 6 -4.51 2.56 -21.62
CA VAL A 6 -3.96 1.35 -22.22
C VAL A 6 -3.18 0.61 -21.13
N THR A 7 -3.72 -0.53 -20.71
CA THR A 7 -3.02 -1.46 -19.83
C THR A 7 -1.79 -2.04 -20.55
N ARG A 8 -0.62 -1.92 -19.92
CA ARG A 8 0.65 -2.47 -20.42
C ARG A 8 0.70 -4.00 -20.22
N PRO A 9 1.65 -4.73 -20.84
CA PRO A 9 1.75 -6.18 -20.68
C PRO A 9 1.90 -6.66 -19.23
N ASP A 10 2.50 -5.84 -18.36
CA ASP A 10 2.63 -6.10 -16.93
C ASP A 10 1.47 -5.51 -16.11
N TRP A 11 0.32 -5.25 -16.72
CA TRP A 11 -0.87 -4.66 -16.09
C TRP A 11 -0.73 -3.23 -15.55
N THR A 12 0.45 -2.63 -15.66
CA THR A 12 0.61 -1.24 -15.25
C THR A 12 -0.12 -0.29 -16.20
N ILE A 13 -0.52 0.84 -15.64
CA ILE A 13 -1.14 1.97 -16.32
C ILE A 13 -0.42 3.25 -15.91
N ASP A 14 -0.74 4.37 -16.54
CA ASP A 14 -0.38 5.67 -15.98
C ASP A 14 -1.31 5.97 -14.81
N GLN A 15 -0.80 6.50 -13.70
CA GLN A 15 -1.64 6.88 -12.55
C GLN A 15 -2.71 7.91 -12.93
N GLY A 16 -2.43 8.72 -13.96
CA GLY A 16 -3.35 9.78 -14.39
C GLY A 16 -3.67 10.77 -13.26
N TRP A 17 -2.67 11.18 -12.48
CA TRP A 17 -2.83 11.98 -11.26
C TRP A 17 -3.72 13.22 -11.45
N SER A 18 -3.58 13.94 -12.57
CA SER A 18 -4.41 15.10 -12.89
C SER A 18 -5.90 14.80 -13.13
N SER A 19 -6.30 13.52 -13.12
CA SER A 19 -7.70 13.09 -13.27
C SER A 19 -8.41 12.88 -11.93
N TYR A 20 -7.69 12.95 -10.81
CA TYR A 20 -8.32 13.01 -9.49
C TYR A 20 -9.11 14.31 -9.37
N SER A 21 -10.36 14.18 -8.93
CA SER A 21 -11.23 15.31 -8.68
C SER A 21 -10.90 15.97 -7.35
N THR A 22 -11.39 17.20 -7.15
CA THR A 22 -11.34 17.86 -5.83
C THR A 22 -11.99 17.00 -4.73
N ALA A 23 -13.04 16.23 -5.08
CA ALA A 23 -13.70 15.34 -4.13
C ALA A 23 -12.80 14.14 -3.75
N ASP A 24 -12.06 13.58 -4.71
CA ASP A 24 -11.11 12.49 -4.44
C ASP A 24 -10.00 12.95 -3.46
N HIS A 25 -9.43 14.13 -3.70
CA HIS A 25 -8.44 14.72 -2.79
C HIS A 25 -9.02 15.06 -1.40
N ALA A 26 -10.27 15.52 -1.34
CA ALA A 26 -10.94 15.78 -0.06
C ALA A 26 -11.20 14.49 0.74
N THR A 27 -11.55 13.38 0.07
CA THR A 27 -11.65 12.06 0.70
C THR A 27 -10.30 11.63 1.27
N TRP A 28 -9.23 11.73 0.47
CA TRP A 28 -7.87 11.42 0.92
C TRP A 28 -7.51 12.21 2.17
N LYS A 29 -7.75 13.53 2.16
CA LYS A 29 -7.49 14.42 3.29
C LYS A 29 -8.19 13.95 4.56
N THR A 30 -9.48 13.63 4.45
CA THR A 30 -10.29 13.15 5.58
C THR A 30 -9.70 11.87 6.18
N LEU A 31 -9.36 10.89 5.33
CA LEU A 31 -8.78 9.61 5.74
C LEU A 31 -7.38 9.81 6.36
N PHE A 32 -6.54 10.61 5.71
CA PHE A 32 -5.17 10.89 6.14
C PHE A 32 -5.14 11.58 7.51
N GLU A 33 -5.93 12.65 7.69
CA GLU A 33 -5.99 13.38 8.96
C GLU A 33 -6.53 12.50 10.09
N ARG A 34 -7.53 11.66 9.81
CA ARG A 34 -8.09 10.72 10.78
C ARG A 34 -7.03 9.72 11.25
N GLN A 35 -6.38 9.02 10.33
CA GLN A 35 -5.39 8.00 10.68
C GLN A 35 -4.12 8.63 11.28
N SER A 36 -3.66 9.78 10.78
CA SER A 36 -2.46 10.45 11.32
C SER A 36 -2.64 10.95 12.76
N LYS A 37 -3.87 11.22 13.20
CA LYS A 37 -4.20 11.51 14.60
C LYS A 37 -4.27 10.24 15.46
N LEU A 38 -4.71 9.12 14.89
CA LEU A 38 -4.94 7.87 15.61
C LEU A 38 -3.66 7.05 15.81
N LEU A 39 -2.82 6.93 14.77
CA LEU A 39 -1.69 6.00 14.74
C LEU A 39 -0.52 6.30 15.68
N PRO A 40 -0.22 7.55 16.12
CA PRO A 40 0.84 7.78 17.10
C PRO A 40 0.62 6.98 18.40
N GLY A 41 1.62 6.18 18.78
CA GLY A 41 1.54 5.27 19.94
C GLY A 41 0.81 3.95 19.68
N ARG A 42 0.28 3.74 18.46
CA ARG A 42 -0.39 2.52 18.02
C ARG A 42 0.36 1.82 16.89
N ALA A 43 0.72 2.55 15.84
CA ALA A 43 1.62 2.05 14.79
C ALA A 43 3.06 1.97 15.31
N CYS A 44 3.86 1.06 14.74
CA CYS A 44 5.26 0.96 15.07
C CYS A 44 6.04 2.23 14.64
N ASP A 45 7.16 2.47 15.30
CA ASP A 45 7.99 3.65 15.02
C ASP A 45 8.44 3.70 13.56
N GLU A 46 8.71 2.55 12.94
CA GLU A 46 9.12 2.45 11.54
C GLU A 46 8.03 2.92 10.58
N PHE A 47 6.76 2.61 10.85
CA PHE A 47 5.63 3.10 10.07
C PHE A 47 5.54 4.63 10.17
N VAL A 48 5.59 5.15 11.40
CA VAL A 48 5.50 6.59 11.66
C VAL A 48 6.68 7.34 11.02
N GLN A 49 7.88 6.77 11.05
CA GLN A 49 9.05 7.34 10.40
C GLN A 49 8.92 7.29 8.87
N GLY A 50 8.45 6.17 8.30
CA GLY A 50 8.19 6.06 6.87
C GLY A 50 7.19 7.10 6.37
N MET A 51 6.12 7.35 7.13
CA MET A 51 5.15 8.42 6.85
C MET A 51 5.78 9.83 6.84
N ARG A 52 6.79 10.09 7.69
CA ARG A 52 7.49 11.38 7.72
C ARG A 52 8.51 11.53 6.59
N ASP A 53 9.15 10.43 6.21
CA ASP A 53 10.21 10.44 5.19
C ASP A 53 9.64 10.50 3.76
N LEU A 54 8.42 9.99 3.55
CA LEU A 54 7.73 10.01 2.26
C LEU A 54 7.04 11.36 2.02
N PRO A 55 6.98 11.86 0.76
CA PRO A 55 6.29 13.09 0.40
C PRO A 55 4.77 12.88 0.33
N MET A 56 4.17 12.41 1.43
CA MET A 56 2.74 12.21 1.57
C MET A 56 2.18 13.25 2.53
N VAL A 57 1.21 14.02 2.03
CA VAL A 57 0.55 15.09 2.77
C VAL A 57 -0.95 14.86 2.78
N ALA A 58 -1.65 15.56 3.68
CA ALA A 58 -3.09 15.45 3.80
C ALA A 58 -3.84 16.06 2.60
N ASP A 59 -3.29 17.08 1.94
CA ASP A 59 -4.08 17.91 1.01
C ASP A 59 -4.35 17.26 -0.35
N GLU A 60 -3.57 16.26 -0.76
CA GLU A 60 -3.70 15.62 -2.07
C GLU A 60 -3.32 14.15 -2.04
N ILE A 61 -3.90 13.38 -2.97
CA ILE A 61 -3.50 11.98 -3.21
C ILE A 61 -2.05 12.00 -3.71
N PRO A 62 -1.14 11.15 -3.21
CA PRO A 62 0.26 11.18 -3.62
C PRO A 62 0.44 10.94 -5.11
N ASP A 63 1.28 11.77 -5.74
CA ASP A 63 1.82 11.51 -7.07
C ASP A 63 2.87 10.40 -6.98
N PHE A 64 2.64 9.29 -7.66
CA PHE A 64 3.52 8.12 -7.58
C PHE A 64 4.92 8.42 -8.11
N HIS A 65 5.07 9.35 -9.07
CA HIS A 65 6.39 9.75 -9.53
C HIS A 65 7.18 10.43 -8.41
N LYS A 66 6.59 11.41 -7.72
CA LYS A 66 7.22 12.10 -6.58
C LYS A 66 7.49 11.15 -5.42
N LEU A 67 6.57 10.23 -5.15
CA LEU A 67 6.72 9.20 -4.12
C LEU A 67 7.93 8.30 -4.43
N ASN A 68 8.08 7.90 -5.70
CA ASN A 68 9.17 7.03 -6.16
C ASN A 68 10.54 7.73 -6.17
N GLU A 69 10.60 9.06 -6.33
CA GLU A 69 11.86 9.83 -6.17
C GLU A 69 12.49 9.63 -4.78
N VAL A 70 11.67 9.33 -3.76
CA VAL A 70 12.14 9.07 -2.39
C VAL A 70 12.26 7.58 -2.08
N LEU A 71 11.29 6.77 -2.48
CA LEU A 71 11.26 5.34 -2.17
C LEU A 71 12.37 4.56 -2.89
N LEU A 72 12.62 4.87 -4.17
CA LEU A 72 13.55 4.13 -5.01
C LEU A 72 14.99 4.22 -4.51
N PRO A 73 15.55 5.40 -4.15
CA PRO A 73 16.88 5.47 -3.56
C PRO A 73 16.99 4.82 -2.18
N ARG A 74 15.88 4.74 -1.41
CA ARG A 74 15.87 4.25 -0.04
C ARG A 74 15.95 2.73 0.06
N THR A 75 15.10 2.02 -0.70
CA THR A 75 15.02 0.55 -0.64
C THR A 75 14.99 -0.10 -2.02
N GLY A 76 15.14 0.66 -3.10
CA GLY A 76 14.99 0.14 -4.47
C GLY A 76 13.54 -0.18 -4.84
N TRP A 77 12.57 0.17 -3.99
CA TRP A 77 11.15 -0.02 -4.26
C TRP A 77 10.54 1.15 -5.02
N GLN A 78 9.51 0.87 -5.79
CA GLN A 78 8.66 1.87 -6.42
C GLN A 78 7.20 1.42 -6.41
N VAL A 79 6.28 2.36 -6.33
CA VAL A 79 4.84 2.14 -6.53
C VAL A 79 4.52 2.23 -8.01
N VAL A 80 3.72 1.30 -8.52
CA VAL A 80 3.22 1.30 -9.90
C VAL A 80 1.69 1.29 -9.90
N ALA A 81 1.09 2.11 -10.76
CA ALA A 81 -0.37 2.17 -10.86
C ALA A 81 -0.91 0.95 -11.64
N VAL A 82 -1.95 0.33 -11.12
CA VAL A 82 -2.72 -0.76 -11.75
C VAL A 82 -4.21 -0.40 -11.78
N PRO A 83 -5.00 -0.97 -12.71
CA PRO A 83 -6.42 -0.62 -12.84
C PRO A 83 -7.28 -1.07 -11.64
N GLY A 84 -6.74 -1.93 -10.77
CA GLY A 84 -7.41 -2.56 -9.63
C GLY A 84 -6.68 -3.85 -9.28
N LEU A 85 -7.42 -4.91 -8.94
CA LEU A 85 -6.85 -6.25 -8.76
C LEU A 85 -6.19 -6.76 -10.06
N VAL A 86 -4.98 -7.30 -9.92
CA VAL A 86 -4.22 -7.91 -11.02
C VAL A 86 -4.11 -9.42 -10.80
N PRO A 87 -3.83 -10.22 -11.85
CA PRO A 87 -3.56 -11.65 -11.70
C PRO A 87 -2.42 -11.94 -10.72
N ASP A 88 -2.52 -13.06 -10.00
CA ASP A 88 -1.54 -13.47 -8.98
C ASP A 88 -0.09 -13.49 -9.51
N ASP A 89 0.14 -14.05 -10.70
CA ASP A 89 1.46 -14.12 -11.32
C ASP A 89 2.04 -12.74 -11.58
N VAL A 90 1.21 -11.80 -12.02
CA VAL A 90 1.58 -10.40 -12.26
C VAL A 90 1.89 -9.70 -10.94
N PHE A 91 1.06 -9.89 -9.91
CA PHE A 91 1.33 -9.34 -8.57
C PHE A 91 2.68 -9.83 -8.04
N PHE A 92 2.93 -11.15 -8.04
CA PHE A 92 4.18 -11.70 -7.54
C PHE A 92 5.41 -11.27 -8.36
N GLU A 93 5.28 -11.13 -9.68
CA GLU A 93 6.35 -10.62 -10.54
C GLU A 93 6.69 -9.15 -10.22
N HIS A 94 5.69 -8.32 -9.90
CA HIS A 94 5.93 -6.96 -9.42
C HIS A 94 6.73 -6.96 -8.12
N LEU A 95 6.25 -7.70 -7.11
CA LEU A 95 6.89 -7.75 -5.80
C LEU A 95 8.32 -8.29 -5.87
N ALA A 96 8.55 -9.34 -6.67
CA ALA A 96 9.89 -9.92 -6.87
C ALA A 96 10.90 -8.90 -7.42
N ASN A 97 10.42 -7.92 -8.17
CA ASN A 97 11.21 -6.85 -8.80
C ASN A 97 11.06 -5.50 -8.06
N ARG A 98 10.68 -5.51 -6.77
CA ARG A 98 10.52 -4.31 -5.93
C ARG A 98 9.58 -3.26 -6.54
N ARG A 99 8.51 -3.71 -7.17
CA ARG A 99 7.41 -2.88 -7.65
C ARG A 99 6.17 -3.21 -6.82
N PHE A 100 5.57 -2.20 -6.18
CA PHE A 100 4.36 -2.37 -5.41
C PHE A 100 3.16 -1.91 -6.26
N PRO A 101 2.27 -2.81 -6.71
CA PRO A 101 1.09 -2.44 -7.48
C PRO A 101 0.05 -1.78 -6.58
N ALA A 102 -0.42 -0.59 -6.96
CA ALA A 102 -1.45 0.15 -6.23
C ALA A 102 -2.58 0.60 -7.17
N GLY A 103 -3.82 0.49 -6.73
CA GLY A 103 -4.99 0.99 -7.44
C GLY A 103 -4.95 2.52 -7.59
N GLN A 104 -5.43 3.04 -8.72
CA GLN A 104 -5.49 4.49 -8.98
C GLN A 104 -6.85 5.14 -8.67
N PHE A 105 -7.64 4.57 -7.75
CA PHE A 105 -8.93 5.12 -7.35
C PHE A 105 -8.99 5.27 -5.83
N ILE A 106 -9.84 6.16 -5.33
CA ILE A 106 -10.13 6.31 -3.92
C ILE A 106 -11.61 5.98 -3.68
N ARG A 107 -11.91 5.39 -2.53
CA ARG A 107 -13.29 5.12 -2.08
C ARG A 107 -14.15 6.38 -2.08
N LYS A 108 -15.47 6.23 -2.14
CA LYS A 108 -16.36 7.39 -2.08
C LYS A 108 -16.54 7.90 -0.63
N PRO A 109 -17.00 9.16 -0.45
CA PRO A 109 -17.27 9.70 0.88
C PRO A 109 -18.29 8.93 1.72
N ASP A 110 -19.21 8.18 1.10
CA ASP A 110 -20.18 7.31 1.78
C ASP A 110 -19.62 5.92 2.13
N GLU A 111 -18.39 5.61 1.70
CA GLU A 111 -17.68 4.33 1.91
C GLU A 111 -16.45 4.52 2.82
N LEU A 112 -16.35 5.65 3.54
CA LEU A 112 -15.17 6.01 4.35
C LEU A 112 -14.78 4.97 5.40
N ASP A 113 -15.78 4.27 5.96
CA ASP A 113 -15.57 3.34 7.06
C ASP A 113 -15.36 1.90 6.60
N TYR A 114 -15.77 1.55 5.37
CA TYR A 114 -15.60 0.21 4.81
C TYR A 114 -15.70 0.23 3.28
N LEU A 115 -14.71 -0.37 2.64
CA LEU A 115 -14.71 -0.70 1.21
C LEU A 115 -14.15 -2.13 1.08
N GLU A 116 -14.78 -2.96 0.25
CA GLU A 116 -14.35 -4.35 0.02
C GLU A 116 -13.08 -4.43 -0.85
N GLU A 117 -12.96 -3.53 -1.83
CA GLU A 117 -11.79 -3.46 -2.71
C GLU A 117 -10.69 -2.56 -2.11
N PRO A 118 -9.40 -2.94 -2.24
CA PRO A 118 -8.30 -2.07 -1.84
C PRO A 118 -8.25 -0.83 -2.76
N ASP A 119 -8.33 0.35 -2.16
CA ASP A 119 -8.19 1.63 -2.85
C ASP A 119 -6.81 2.23 -2.63
N VAL A 120 -6.53 3.36 -3.29
CA VAL A 120 -5.24 4.07 -3.19
C VAL A 120 -4.89 4.45 -1.75
N PHE A 121 -5.88 4.68 -0.87
CA PHE A 121 -5.60 4.94 0.53
C PHE A 121 -5.07 3.69 1.22
N HIS A 122 -5.74 2.55 1.10
CA HIS A 122 -5.23 1.30 1.64
C HIS A 122 -3.84 0.95 1.09
N ASP A 123 -3.69 0.93 -0.24
CA ASP A 123 -2.45 0.52 -0.89
C ASP A 123 -1.29 1.45 -0.55
N VAL A 124 -1.50 2.77 -0.64
CA VAL A 124 -0.40 3.74 -0.53
C VAL A 124 -0.17 4.16 0.91
N PHE A 125 -1.20 4.57 1.64
CA PHE A 125 -1.05 4.97 3.05
C PHE A 125 -0.74 3.77 3.94
N GLY A 126 -1.37 2.61 3.68
CA GLY A 126 -1.21 1.41 4.51
C GLY A 126 0.13 0.70 4.32
N HIS A 127 0.56 0.48 3.07
CA HIS A 127 1.74 -0.36 2.80
C HIS A 127 3.04 0.41 2.60
N VAL A 128 2.99 1.52 1.85
CA VAL A 128 4.22 2.18 1.36
C VAL A 128 5.13 2.74 2.47
N PRO A 129 4.63 3.27 3.60
CA PRO A 129 5.49 3.69 4.71
C PRO A 129 6.43 2.59 5.18
N MET A 130 5.95 1.35 5.24
CA MET A 130 6.76 0.23 5.70
C MET A 130 7.75 -0.26 4.63
N LEU A 131 7.55 0.06 3.36
CA LEU A 131 8.56 -0.19 2.31
C LEU A 131 9.81 0.70 2.46
N MET A 132 9.77 1.72 3.33
CA MET A 132 10.96 2.50 3.74
C MET A 132 11.87 1.73 4.70
N ASN A 133 11.36 0.66 5.33
CA ASN A 133 12.12 -0.22 6.20
C ASN A 133 12.78 -1.34 5.37
N PRO A 134 14.13 -1.47 5.35
CA PRO A 134 14.81 -2.47 4.54
C PRO A 134 14.41 -3.92 4.85
N ALA A 135 14.14 -4.26 6.12
CA ALA A 135 13.78 -5.63 6.48
C ALA A 135 12.41 -6.02 5.95
N LEU A 136 11.41 -5.12 6.02
CA LEU A 136 10.10 -5.40 5.43
C LEU A 136 10.15 -5.34 3.90
N ALA A 137 10.90 -4.40 3.33
CA ALA A 137 11.13 -4.32 1.89
C ALA A 137 11.75 -5.61 1.32
N ASP A 138 12.76 -6.17 1.98
CA ASP A 138 13.38 -7.43 1.57
C ASP A 138 12.44 -8.63 1.79
N PHE A 139 11.65 -8.63 2.88
CA PHE A 139 10.63 -9.64 3.12
C PHE A 139 9.57 -9.68 2.02
N ILE A 140 9.01 -8.52 1.62
CA ILE A 140 7.98 -8.44 0.58
C ILE A 140 8.57 -8.83 -0.79
N GLN A 141 9.84 -8.51 -1.05
CA GLN A 141 10.51 -8.98 -2.27
C GLN A 141 10.65 -10.51 -2.28
N ALA A 142 11.11 -11.09 -1.17
CA ALA A 142 11.24 -12.53 -1.01
C ALA A 142 9.87 -13.23 -1.11
N TYR A 143 8.82 -12.59 -0.61
CA TYR A 143 7.44 -13.04 -0.77
C TYR A 143 7.02 -13.09 -2.25
N GLY A 144 7.32 -12.04 -3.03
CA GLY A 144 7.11 -12.02 -4.48
C GLY A 144 7.80 -13.18 -5.21
N VAL A 145 9.09 -13.38 -4.95
CA VAL A 145 9.87 -14.52 -5.51
C VAL A 145 9.27 -15.86 -5.07
N GLY A 146 8.86 -15.96 -3.80
CA GLY A 146 8.19 -17.14 -3.24
C GLY A 146 6.85 -17.45 -3.89
N GLY A 147 6.10 -16.43 -4.31
CA GLY A 147 4.80 -16.55 -4.98
C GLY A 147 4.87 -17.26 -6.32
N LEU A 148 5.83 -16.86 -7.17
CA LEU A 148 6.08 -17.50 -8.46
C LEU A 148 6.41 -19.00 -8.30
N ARG A 149 7.08 -19.38 -7.20
CA ARG A 149 7.34 -20.79 -6.86
C ARG A 149 6.09 -21.47 -6.29
N ALA A 150 5.38 -20.81 -5.38
CA ALA A 150 4.19 -21.36 -4.74
C ALA A 150 3.06 -21.62 -5.75
N GLN A 151 2.92 -20.79 -6.78
CA GLN A 151 1.97 -21.00 -7.89
C GLN A 151 2.23 -22.31 -8.61
N LYS A 152 3.48 -22.57 -9.01
CA LYS A 152 3.88 -23.83 -9.67
C LYS A 152 3.64 -25.07 -8.80
N LEU A 153 3.62 -24.89 -7.47
CA LEU A 153 3.40 -25.96 -6.51
C LEU A 153 1.94 -26.07 -6.03
N GLY A 154 1.03 -25.22 -6.51
CA GLY A 154 -0.36 -25.16 -6.04
C GLY A 154 -0.49 -24.77 -4.55
N LYS A 155 0.39 -23.90 -4.05
CA LYS A 155 0.47 -23.47 -2.63
C LYS A 155 0.16 -21.99 -2.41
N LEU A 156 -0.46 -21.31 -3.37
CA LEU A 156 -0.79 -19.89 -3.24
C LEU A 156 -1.67 -19.59 -2.03
N THR A 157 -2.66 -20.43 -1.73
CA THR A 157 -3.51 -20.24 -0.54
C THR A 157 -2.73 -20.24 0.77
N ASN A 158 -1.68 -21.08 0.88
CA ASN A 158 -0.81 -21.09 2.05
C ASN A 158 0.03 -19.82 2.13
N LEU A 159 0.56 -19.37 0.99
CA LEU A 159 1.39 -18.17 0.93
C LEU A 159 0.56 -16.90 1.19
N ALA A 160 -0.65 -16.80 0.64
CA ALA A 160 -1.57 -15.70 0.88
C ALA A 160 -1.88 -15.52 2.38
N ARG A 161 -1.98 -16.63 3.15
CA ARG A 161 -2.13 -16.55 4.61
C ARG A 161 -0.91 -15.94 5.30
N VAL A 162 0.30 -16.19 4.80
CA VAL A 162 1.52 -15.56 5.32
C VAL A 162 1.43 -14.06 5.12
N TYR A 163 1.06 -13.60 3.91
CA TYR A 163 0.89 -12.17 3.64
C TYR A 163 -0.19 -11.54 4.52
N TRP A 164 -1.34 -12.20 4.62
CA TRP A 164 -2.47 -11.73 5.43
C TRP A 164 -2.09 -11.54 6.90
N TYR A 165 -1.48 -12.55 7.52
CA TYR A 165 -1.09 -12.49 8.94
C TYR A 165 0.24 -11.76 9.19
N THR A 166 0.82 -11.13 8.16
CA THR A 166 2.02 -10.30 8.31
C THR A 166 1.80 -8.91 7.72
N VAL A 167 1.85 -8.76 6.41
CA VAL A 167 1.79 -7.46 5.72
C VAL A 167 0.43 -6.78 5.93
N GLU A 168 -0.67 -7.52 6.01
CA GLU A 168 -2.00 -6.91 6.18
C GLU A 168 -2.40 -6.68 7.64
N PHE A 169 -2.24 -7.71 8.48
CA PHE A 169 -2.75 -7.72 9.87
C PHE A 169 -1.66 -7.98 10.93
N GLY A 170 -0.40 -7.70 10.58
CA GLY A 170 0.73 -7.94 11.47
C GLY A 170 0.82 -6.94 12.63
N LEU A 171 1.21 -7.48 13.78
CA LEU A 171 1.59 -6.72 14.97
C LEU A 171 3.05 -7.01 15.32
N VAL A 172 3.72 -6.03 15.92
CA VAL A 172 5.10 -6.13 16.38
C VAL A 172 5.20 -5.67 17.84
N LYS A 173 6.05 -6.34 18.62
CA LYS A 173 6.32 -5.94 20.00
C LYS A 173 7.53 -5.01 20.04
N GLN A 174 7.32 -3.77 20.44
CA GLN A 174 8.37 -2.80 20.74
C GLN A 174 8.59 -2.74 22.27
N ALA A 175 9.59 -1.95 22.70
CA ALA A 175 9.97 -1.85 24.12
C ALA A 175 8.81 -1.35 25.01
N ASP A 176 7.95 -0.50 24.47
CA ASP A 176 6.83 0.16 25.14
C ASP A 176 5.46 -0.45 24.80
N GLY A 177 5.44 -1.64 24.16
CA GLY A 177 4.23 -2.44 24.00
C GLY A 177 4.02 -3.01 22.60
N LEU A 178 2.80 -3.52 22.38
CA LEU A 178 2.38 -4.06 21.09
C LEU A 178 2.01 -2.91 20.14
N ARG A 179 2.39 -3.05 18.87
CA ARG A 179 2.27 -2.01 17.84
C ARG A 179 1.83 -2.60 16.51
N ILE A 180 1.19 -1.79 15.69
CA ILE A 180 0.68 -2.15 14.36
C ILE A 180 1.78 -1.94 13.33
N TYR A 181 1.97 -2.92 12.45
CA TYR A 181 2.71 -2.70 11.19
C TYR A 181 1.93 -3.17 9.96
N GLY A 182 0.84 -3.93 10.16
CA GLY A 182 -0.04 -4.38 9.10
C GLY A 182 -0.82 -3.23 8.45
N ALA A 183 -0.82 -3.20 7.12
CA ALA A 183 -1.42 -2.15 6.32
C ALA A 183 -2.95 -2.10 6.40
N GLY A 184 -3.61 -3.26 6.46
CA GLY A 184 -5.05 -3.38 6.67
C GLY A 184 -5.48 -2.65 7.95
N ILE A 185 -4.77 -2.93 9.05
CA ILE A 185 -5.03 -2.27 10.33
C ILE A 185 -4.70 -0.77 10.25
N ALA A 186 -3.51 -0.41 9.74
CA ALA A 186 -3.04 0.97 9.71
C ALA A 186 -3.91 1.90 8.84
N SER A 187 -4.53 1.38 7.79
CA SER A 187 -5.43 2.12 6.90
C SER A 187 -6.90 2.06 7.34
N SER A 188 -7.25 1.21 8.30
CA SER A 188 -8.59 1.06 8.85
C SER A 188 -8.77 1.85 10.14
N HIS A 189 -9.89 2.57 10.25
CA HIS A 189 -10.21 3.31 11.48
C HIS A 189 -10.62 2.36 12.61
N SER A 190 -11.55 1.44 12.35
CA SER A 190 -12.12 0.55 13.37
C SER A 190 -11.13 -0.49 13.86
N GLU A 191 -10.24 -0.98 13.01
CA GLU A 191 -9.24 -1.99 13.39
C GLU A 191 -8.06 -1.40 14.17
N SER A 192 -7.83 -0.08 14.02
CA SER A 192 -6.78 0.64 14.75
C SER A 192 -7.20 1.08 16.16
N LEU A 193 -8.48 0.95 16.56
CA LEU A 193 -9.02 1.47 17.84
C LEU A 193 -8.63 0.65 19.08
#